data_AF-A0A1W5MZR0-F1
#
_entry.id   AF-A0A1W5MZR0-F1
#
_cell.length_a   1.000
_cell.length_b   1.000
_cell.length_c   1.000
_cell.angle_alpha   90.00
_cell.angle_beta   90.00
_cell.angle_gamma   90.00
#
_symmetry.space_group_name_H-M   'P 1'
#
loop_
_entity.id
_entity.type
_entity.pdbx_description
1 polymer ?
#
loop_
_entity_poly.entity_id
_entity_poly.type
_entity_poly.pdbx_seq_one_letter_code
_entity_poly.pdbx_strand_id
1 'polypeptide(L)'
;MSCGKVDNKSYQTDFSQYFGEFSGAFVLYDYNNKYYIRHNEEQCNIQYSPCSTFKVPNSLIGLETGVIPDENYIIKWDSVKRSREELNRDHDLKSAIKYSVVWYYQELARRVGEEKMKYYIDILHYGNMDISGGIDKFWLDNTLKISANEQVGFLDKLYTDSLPFSKRNMDIVKKIIIQDTLENGAIFSGKTGSNGSDLGWFVGSVQLGSNLYVFATNIVGQGADGMKARKISLEIIKSMKIL
;
A
#
# COMPACT_ATOMS: atom_id res chain seq x y z
N MET A 1 30.09 -9.51 -10.40
CA MET A 1 30.44 -8.35 -9.55
C MET A 1 29.48 -8.36 -8.38
N SER A 2 30.00 -8.54 -7.17
CA SER A 2 29.19 -8.53 -5.94
C SER A 2 28.72 -7.10 -5.68
N CYS A 3 27.42 -6.84 -5.83
CA CYS A 3 26.83 -5.58 -5.38
C CYS A 3 26.72 -5.69 -3.85
N GLY A 4 27.68 -5.12 -3.14
CA GLY A 4 27.61 -5.02 -1.68
C GLY A 4 26.30 -4.35 -1.29
N LYS A 5 25.46 -5.05 -0.52
CA LYS A 5 24.33 -4.40 0.15
C LYS A 5 24.92 -3.31 1.03
N VAL A 6 24.59 -2.06 0.72
CA VAL A 6 24.76 -0.99 1.69
C VAL A 6 23.73 -1.29 2.77
N ASP A 7 24.19 -1.86 3.88
CA ASP A 7 23.32 -2.08 5.04
C ASP A 7 22.94 -0.71 5.59
N ASN A 8 21.79 -0.21 5.15
CA ASN A 8 21.20 1.01 5.70
C ASN A 8 21.04 0.82 7.21
N LYS A 9 21.43 1.84 7.99
CA LYS A 9 21.27 1.79 9.44
C LYS A 9 19.80 1.56 9.80
N SER A 10 19.55 0.83 10.88
CA SER A 10 18.20 0.57 11.38
C SER A 10 18.13 0.96 12.85
N TYR A 11 17.11 1.73 13.22
CA TYR A 11 16.87 2.18 14.59
C TYR A 11 15.55 1.62 15.09
N GLN A 12 15.59 0.98 16.25
CA GLN A 12 14.39 0.63 17.00
C GLN A 12 13.88 1.86 17.75
N THR A 13 12.59 2.11 17.68
CA THR A 13 11.93 3.18 18.43
C THR A 13 10.64 2.67 19.05
N ASP A 14 10.41 3.04 20.30
CA ASP A 14 9.18 2.69 20.99
C ASP A 14 8.09 3.72 20.66
N PHE A 15 7.14 3.30 19.83
CA PHE A 15 5.93 4.04 19.48
C PHE A 15 4.68 3.44 20.13
N SER A 16 4.81 2.55 21.13
CA SER A 16 3.70 1.80 21.73
C SER A 16 2.54 2.70 22.17
N GLN A 17 2.83 3.91 22.64
CA GLN A 17 1.83 4.90 23.06
C GLN A 17 0.80 5.26 21.97
N TYR A 18 1.16 5.15 20.69
CA TYR A 18 0.24 5.44 19.57
C TYR A 18 -0.64 4.24 19.20
N PHE A 19 -0.20 3.02 19.51
CA PHE A 19 -0.89 1.80 19.12
C PHE A 19 -2.04 1.42 20.07
N GLY A 20 -2.05 1.96 21.29
CA GLY A 20 -3.09 1.68 22.29
C GLY A 20 -3.13 0.19 22.62
N GLU A 21 -4.28 -0.44 22.38
CA GLU A 21 -4.49 -1.88 22.65
C GLU A 21 -4.08 -2.78 21.48
N PHE A 22 -3.73 -2.20 20.32
CA PHE A 22 -3.35 -2.99 19.15
C PHE A 22 -1.91 -3.48 19.25
N SER A 23 -1.70 -4.74 18.88
CA SER A 23 -0.37 -5.19 18.48
C SER A 23 -0.11 -4.67 17.07
N GLY A 24 0.95 -3.89 16.89
CA GLY A 24 1.26 -3.36 15.58
C GLY A 24 2.74 -3.13 15.32
N ALA A 25 3.03 -2.88 14.05
CA ALA A 25 4.34 -2.54 13.55
C ALA A 25 4.29 -1.21 12.79
N PHE A 26 5.38 -0.47 12.86
CA PHE A 26 5.63 0.70 12.02
C PHE A 26 7.03 0.58 11.45
N VAL A 27 7.17 0.70 10.14
CA VAL A 27 8.44 0.80 9.44
C VAL A 27 8.44 2.08 8.64
N LEU A 28 9.49 2.87 8.74
CA LEU A 28 9.73 4.03 7.89
C LEU A 28 11.15 3.99 7.35
N TYR A 29 11.33 4.34 6.09
CA TYR A 29 12.62 4.56 5.46
C TYR A 29 12.78 6.06 5.13
N ASP A 30 13.85 6.66 5.65
CA ASP A 30 14.23 8.05 5.41
C ASP A 30 15.26 8.11 4.29
N TYR A 31 14.88 8.68 3.14
CA TYR A 31 15.77 8.77 1.97
C TYR A 31 16.89 9.78 2.14
N ASN A 32 16.69 10.80 2.96
CA ASN A 32 17.66 11.87 3.17
C ASN A 32 18.83 11.33 4.00
N ASN A 33 18.48 10.60 5.06
CA ASN A 33 19.46 10.09 6.01
C ASN A 33 19.84 8.61 5.78
N LYS A 34 19.15 7.92 4.86
CA LYS A 34 19.42 6.53 4.43
C LYS A 34 19.43 5.53 5.59
N TYR A 35 18.39 5.63 6.43
CA TYR A 35 18.18 4.69 7.51
C TYR A 35 16.70 4.32 7.63
N TYR A 36 16.46 3.22 8.33
CA TYR A 36 15.13 2.79 8.73
C TYR A 36 14.87 3.12 10.19
N ILE A 37 13.61 3.45 10.49
CA ILE A 37 13.07 3.49 11.85
C ILE A 37 12.00 2.41 11.93
N ARG A 38 12.06 1.60 12.98
CA ARG A 38 11.14 0.49 13.20
C ARG A 38 10.59 0.50 14.61
N HIS A 39 9.30 0.23 14.70
CA HIS A 39 8.63 -0.14 15.93
C HIS A 39 8.19 -1.59 15.81
N ASN A 40 8.51 -2.37 16.84
CA ASN A 40 8.19 -3.79 16.91
C ASN A 40 8.80 -4.58 15.74
N GLU A 41 10.14 -4.68 15.74
CA GLU A 41 10.93 -5.33 14.68
C GLU A 41 10.43 -6.73 14.31
N GLU A 42 10.07 -7.53 15.32
CA GLU A 42 9.57 -8.88 15.10
C GLU A 42 8.28 -8.84 14.27
N GLN A 43 7.33 -7.99 14.66
CA GLN A 43 6.07 -7.83 13.93
C GLN A 43 6.26 -7.17 12.56
N CYS A 44 7.31 -6.36 12.36
CA CYS A 44 7.65 -5.80 11.04
C CYS A 44 7.94 -6.88 9.98
N ASN A 45 8.30 -8.10 10.42
CA ASN A 45 8.61 -9.24 9.56
C ASN A 45 7.45 -10.24 9.44
N ILE A 46 6.36 -10.08 10.21
CA ILE A 46 5.20 -10.96 10.09
C ILE A 46 4.40 -10.59 8.84
N GLN A 47 4.12 -11.59 8.01
CA GLN A 47 3.32 -11.41 6.80
C GLN A 47 1.83 -11.55 7.09
N TYR A 48 1.05 -10.56 6.67
CA TYR A 48 -0.42 -10.58 6.71
C TYR A 48 -0.99 -10.40 5.30
N SER A 49 -2.28 -10.69 5.12
CA SER A 49 -2.99 -10.27 3.91
C SER A 49 -2.78 -8.78 3.64
N PRO A 50 -2.43 -8.37 2.40
CA PRO A 50 -2.31 -6.96 2.05
C PRO A 50 -3.67 -6.25 2.02
N CYS A 51 -4.77 -7.00 1.89
CA CYS A 51 -6.11 -6.45 1.77
C CYS A 51 -6.17 -5.39 0.67
N SER A 52 -6.80 -4.25 0.93
CA SER A 52 -6.90 -3.17 -0.05
C SER A 52 -5.59 -2.41 -0.35
N THR A 53 -4.48 -2.67 0.36
CA THR A 53 -3.17 -2.10 -0.05
C THR A 53 -2.69 -2.67 -1.38
N PHE A 54 -3.11 -3.90 -1.71
CA PHE A 54 -2.84 -4.55 -3.00
C PHE A 54 -3.40 -3.78 -4.21
N LYS A 55 -4.31 -2.82 -4.00
CA LYS A 55 -4.79 -1.94 -5.06
C LYS A 55 -3.67 -1.11 -5.68
N VAL A 56 -2.57 -0.85 -4.96
CA VAL A 56 -1.40 -0.15 -5.49
C VAL A 56 -0.71 -0.97 -6.59
N PRO A 57 -0.20 -2.21 -6.34
CA PRO A 57 0.35 -3.04 -7.42
C PRO A 57 -0.69 -3.42 -8.48
N ASN A 58 -1.96 -3.69 -8.11
CA ASN A 58 -3.00 -4.01 -9.11
C ASN A 58 -3.21 -2.84 -10.10
N SER A 59 -3.18 -1.59 -9.64
CA SER A 59 -3.25 -0.41 -10.52
C SER A 59 -2.05 -0.34 -11.48
N LEU A 60 -0.83 -0.57 -10.98
CA LEU A 60 0.38 -0.58 -11.81
C LEU A 60 0.30 -1.67 -12.89
N ILE A 61 -0.12 -2.89 -12.51
CA ILE A 61 -0.25 -4.02 -13.42
C ILE A 61 -1.32 -3.75 -14.47
N GLY A 62 -2.47 -3.20 -14.08
CA GLY A 62 -3.54 -2.83 -15.01
C GLY A 62 -3.08 -1.82 -16.07
N LEU A 63 -2.30 -0.81 -15.65
CA LEU A 63 -1.72 0.20 -16.54
C LEU A 63 -0.62 -0.40 -17.44
N GLU A 64 0.29 -1.20 -16.88
CA GLU A 64 1.41 -1.76 -17.64
C GLU A 64 0.96 -2.77 -18.69
N THR A 65 -0.06 -3.57 -18.37
CA THR A 65 -0.64 -4.53 -19.31
C THR A 65 -1.50 -3.90 -20.39
N GLY A 66 -1.75 -2.58 -20.31
CA GLY A 66 -2.63 -1.85 -21.22
C GLY A 66 -4.11 -2.19 -21.08
N VAL A 67 -4.51 -2.94 -20.03
CA VAL A 67 -5.91 -3.23 -19.73
C VAL A 67 -6.68 -1.94 -19.43
N ILE A 68 -6.01 -0.99 -18.78
CA ILE A 68 -6.50 0.38 -18.63
C ILE A 68 -5.44 1.37 -19.15
N PRO A 69 -5.83 2.41 -19.91
CA PRO A 69 -4.89 3.35 -20.52
C PRO A 69 -4.37 4.43 -19.55
N ASP A 70 -5.16 4.80 -18.54
CA ASP A 70 -4.85 5.86 -17.58
C ASP A 70 -5.82 5.84 -16.37
N GLU A 71 -5.68 6.82 -15.47
CA GLU A 71 -6.44 6.90 -14.23
C GLU A 71 -7.93 7.30 -14.38
N ASN A 72 -8.36 7.70 -15.58
CA ASN A 72 -9.73 8.09 -15.90
C ASN A 72 -10.53 6.95 -16.53
N TYR A 73 -9.94 5.75 -16.68
CA TYR A 73 -10.64 4.61 -17.27
C TYR A 73 -11.81 4.13 -16.40
N ILE A 74 -13.02 4.25 -16.95
CA ILE A 74 -14.26 3.91 -16.26
C ILE A 74 -14.58 2.43 -16.44
N ILE A 75 -14.82 1.74 -15.31
CA ILE A 75 -15.52 0.46 -15.30
C ILE A 75 -16.95 0.73 -14.83
N LYS A 76 -17.92 0.34 -15.66
CA LYS A 76 -19.34 0.53 -15.39
C LYS A 76 -19.77 -0.28 -14.18
N TRP A 77 -20.61 0.32 -13.34
CA TRP A 77 -21.22 -0.37 -12.21
C TRP A 77 -22.13 -1.51 -12.68
N ASP A 78 -22.07 -2.64 -11.99
CA ASP A 78 -22.86 -3.85 -12.25
C ASP A 78 -24.32 -3.74 -11.81
N SER A 79 -24.75 -2.56 -11.34
CA SER A 79 -26.08 -2.31 -10.74
C SER A 79 -26.35 -3.13 -9.47
N VAL A 80 -25.35 -3.83 -8.91
CA VAL A 80 -25.48 -4.56 -7.65
C VAL A 80 -25.31 -3.59 -6.49
N LYS A 81 -26.37 -3.41 -5.71
CA LYS A 81 -26.38 -2.51 -4.55
C LYS A 81 -25.54 -3.08 -3.40
N ARG A 82 -24.59 -2.29 -2.92
CA ARG A 82 -23.70 -2.57 -1.79
C ARG A 82 -24.03 -1.65 -0.61
N SER A 83 -23.55 -2.01 0.58
CA SER A 83 -23.88 -1.32 1.84
C SER A 83 -23.39 0.13 1.90
N ARG A 84 -22.27 0.43 1.24
CA ARG A 84 -21.68 1.77 1.16
C ARG A 84 -22.11 2.45 -0.14
N GLU A 85 -22.76 3.60 -0.02
CA GLU A 85 -23.38 4.30 -1.16
C GLU A 85 -22.35 4.74 -2.20
N GLU A 86 -21.16 5.14 -1.77
CA GLU A 86 -20.07 5.54 -2.64
C GLU A 86 -19.57 4.43 -3.57
N LEU A 87 -19.94 3.15 -3.32
CA LEU A 87 -19.60 2.00 -4.16
C LEU A 87 -20.60 1.73 -5.29
N ASN A 88 -21.77 2.39 -5.26
CA ASN A 88 -22.93 2.09 -6.10
C ASN A 88 -23.02 3.02 -7.31
N ARG A 89 -21.91 3.20 -8.03
CA ARG A 89 -21.81 4.08 -9.19
C ARG A 89 -20.65 3.69 -10.10
N ASP A 90 -20.63 4.22 -11.31
CA ASP A 90 -19.47 4.12 -12.18
C ASP A 90 -18.23 4.72 -11.50
N HIS A 91 -17.10 4.04 -11.65
CA HIS A 91 -15.82 4.47 -11.12
C HIS A 91 -14.75 4.49 -12.21
N ASP A 92 -13.94 5.54 -12.19
CA ASP A 92 -12.60 5.56 -12.75
C ASP A 92 -11.57 5.01 -11.74
N LEU A 93 -10.31 4.82 -12.14
CA LEU A 93 -9.26 4.31 -11.25
C LEU A 93 -9.05 5.24 -10.03
N LYS A 94 -9.10 6.57 -10.23
CA LYS A 94 -8.98 7.58 -9.16
C LYS A 94 -10.03 7.39 -8.07
N SER A 95 -11.30 7.30 -8.45
CA SER A 95 -12.37 7.12 -7.47
C SER A 95 -12.39 5.70 -6.90
N ALA A 96 -12.04 4.69 -7.71
CA ALA A 96 -11.94 3.31 -7.25
C ALA A 96 -10.91 3.16 -6.13
N ILE A 97 -9.71 3.75 -6.27
CA ILE A 97 -8.67 3.65 -5.24
C ILE A 97 -9.04 4.45 -3.99
N LYS A 98 -9.60 5.66 -4.17
CA LYS A 98 -10.04 6.57 -3.09
C LYS A 98 -11.10 5.93 -2.21
N TYR A 99 -12.16 5.39 -2.80
CA TYR A 99 -13.25 4.76 -2.05
C TYR A 99 -13.00 3.28 -1.74
N SER A 100 -11.85 2.76 -2.19
CA SER A 100 -11.43 1.37 -2.01
C SER A 100 -12.44 0.37 -2.60
N VAL A 101 -12.91 0.66 -3.80
CA VAL A 101 -13.97 -0.06 -4.52
C VAL A 101 -13.50 -1.46 -4.93
N VAL A 102 -13.81 -2.47 -4.13
CA VAL A 102 -13.31 -3.84 -4.34
C VAL A 102 -13.71 -4.38 -5.71
N TRP A 103 -14.97 -4.20 -6.12
CA TRP A 103 -15.48 -4.77 -7.37
C TRP A 103 -14.77 -4.23 -8.62
N TYR A 104 -14.34 -2.95 -8.62
CA TYR A 104 -13.56 -2.37 -9.71
C TYR A 104 -12.22 -3.10 -9.85
N TYR A 105 -11.55 -3.35 -8.73
CA TYR A 105 -10.24 -4.02 -8.71
C TYR A 105 -10.31 -5.52 -8.96
N GLN A 106 -11.43 -6.15 -8.61
CA GLN A 106 -11.73 -7.52 -9.00
C GLN A 106 -11.91 -7.63 -10.51
N GLU A 107 -12.66 -6.70 -11.10
CA GLU A 107 -12.84 -6.64 -12.56
C GLU A 107 -11.53 -6.34 -13.29
N LEU A 108 -10.74 -5.39 -12.78
CA LEU A 108 -9.41 -5.10 -13.31
C LEU A 108 -8.52 -6.35 -13.29
N ALA A 109 -8.47 -7.07 -12.16
CA ALA A 109 -7.66 -8.29 -12.03
C ALA A 109 -8.12 -9.39 -13.00
N ARG A 110 -9.45 -9.59 -13.17
CA ARG A 110 -10.00 -10.53 -14.16
C ARG A 110 -9.60 -10.18 -15.58
N ARG A 111 -9.61 -8.90 -15.95
CA ARG A 111 -9.18 -8.43 -17.28
C ARG A 111 -7.68 -8.56 -17.51
N VAL A 112 -6.86 -8.40 -16.47
CA VAL A 112 -5.42 -8.71 -16.52
C VAL A 112 -5.20 -10.21 -16.75
N GLY A 113 -5.98 -11.05 -16.06
CA GLY A 113 -5.89 -12.51 -16.12
C GLY A 113 -4.78 -13.09 -15.25
N GLU A 114 -4.91 -14.38 -14.93
CA GLU A 114 -4.04 -15.08 -13.96
C GLU A 114 -2.57 -15.12 -14.39
N GLU A 115 -2.29 -15.42 -15.66
CA GLU A 115 -0.93 -15.54 -16.17
C GLU A 115 -0.13 -14.24 -16.01
N LYS A 116 -0.70 -13.12 -16.48
CA LYS A 116 -0.05 -11.80 -16.37
C LYS A 116 0.04 -11.35 -14.91
N MET A 117 -1.01 -11.57 -14.12
CA MET A 117 -0.99 -11.23 -12.69
C MET A 117 0.14 -11.99 -11.98
N LYS A 118 0.26 -13.30 -12.20
CA LYS A 118 1.32 -14.12 -11.62
C LYS A 118 2.71 -13.63 -12.03
N TYR A 119 2.91 -13.39 -13.32
CA TYR A 119 4.16 -12.85 -13.85
C TYR A 119 4.59 -11.58 -13.11
N TYR A 120 3.68 -10.61 -12.96
CA TYR A 120 4.02 -9.36 -12.28
C TYR A 120 4.26 -9.54 -10.77
N ILE A 121 3.46 -10.37 -10.09
CA ILE A 121 3.67 -10.67 -8.67
C ILE A 121 5.06 -11.28 -8.43
N ASP A 122 5.50 -12.15 -9.34
CA ASP A 122 6.80 -12.81 -9.27
C ASP A 122 7.97 -11.84 -9.46
N ILE A 123 7.94 -11.03 -10.52
CA ILE A 123 9.04 -10.07 -10.78
C ILE A 123 9.10 -8.94 -9.75
N LEU A 124 7.97 -8.63 -9.11
CA LEU A 124 7.92 -7.68 -8.00
C LEU A 124 8.49 -8.27 -6.71
N HIS A 125 8.57 -9.61 -6.61
CA HIS A 125 8.80 -10.33 -5.36
C HIS A 125 7.83 -9.86 -4.26
N TYR A 126 6.54 -9.77 -4.60
CA TYR A 126 5.55 -9.17 -3.71
C TYR A 126 5.11 -10.15 -2.61
N GLY A 127 5.76 -10.06 -1.45
CA GLY A 127 5.46 -10.90 -0.28
C GLY A 127 5.73 -12.38 -0.57
N ASN A 128 4.79 -13.26 -0.17
CA ASN A 128 4.88 -14.70 -0.46
C ASN A 128 4.57 -15.08 -1.91
N MET A 129 4.19 -14.11 -2.76
CA MET A 129 3.87 -14.29 -4.20
C MET A 129 2.74 -15.29 -4.50
N ASP A 130 1.96 -15.68 -3.50
CA ASP A 130 0.92 -16.69 -3.64
C ASP A 130 -0.40 -16.05 -4.09
N ILE A 131 -0.86 -16.41 -5.29
CA ILE A 131 -2.16 -15.98 -5.82
C ILE A 131 -3.16 -17.13 -5.98
N SER A 132 -2.89 -18.30 -5.40
CA SER A 132 -3.70 -19.52 -5.56
C SER A 132 -5.15 -19.40 -5.05
N GLY A 133 -5.46 -18.34 -4.29
CA GLY A 133 -6.79 -17.98 -3.82
C GLY A 133 -7.78 -17.55 -4.92
N GLY A 134 -7.29 -17.42 -6.16
CA GLY A 134 -8.07 -17.06 -7.34
C GLY A 134 -7.93 -15.57 -7.70
N ILE A 135 -7.98 -15.29 -9.00
CA ILE A 135 -7.58 -14.01 -9.62
C ILE A 135 -8.23 -12.76 -9.04
N ASP A 136 -9.40 -12.87 -8.42
CA ASP A 136 -10.15 -11.74 -7.86
C ASP A 136 -10.35 -11.83 -6.33
N LYS A 137 -9.62 -12.72 -5.65
CA LYS A 137 -9.75 -12.99 -4.21
C LYS A 137 -8.44 -13.08 -3.44
N PHE A 138 -7.32 -13.43 -4.08
CA PHE A 138 -6.07 -13.79 -3.39
C PHE A 138 -5.53 -12.73 -2.40
N TRP A 139 -5.86 -11.45 -2.58
CA TRP A 139 -5.46 -10.38 -1.67
C TRP A 139 -6.46 -10.11 -0.54
N LEU A 140 -7.60 -10.81 -0.51
CA LEU A 140 -8.70 -10.65 0.46
C LEU A 140 -8.87 -11.88 1.34
N ASP A 141 -8.50 -13.07 0.86
CA ASP A 141 -8.76 -14.37 1.50
C ASP A 141 -7.60 -14.89 2.36
N ASN A 142 -6.55 -14.09 2.54
CA ASN A 142 -5.33 -14.41 3.28
C ASN A 142 -4.38 -15.39 2.56
N THR A 143 -4.55 -15.63 1.26
CA THR A 143 -3.59 -16.40 0.44
C THR A 143 -2.30 -15.60 0.20
N LEU A 144 -2.41 -14.44 -0.46
CA LEU A 144 -1.28 -13.53 -0.62
C LEU A 144 -0.99 -12.87 0.71
N LYS A 145 0.28 -12.89 1.15
CA LYS A 145 0.71 -12.25 2.38
C LYS A 145 1.98 -11.45 2.16
N ILE A 146 2.11 -10.34 2.90
CA ILE A 146 3.26 -9.44 2.86
C ILE A 146 3.47 -8.80 4.24
N SER A 147 4.72 -8.57 4.61
CA SER A 147 5.12 -7.92 5.86
C SER A 147 5.23 -6.39 5.72
N ALA A 148 5.34 -5.67 6.84
CA ALA A 148 5.55 -4.22 6.81
C ALA A 148 6.89 -3.84 6.16
N ASN A 149 7.94 -4.64 6.41
CA ASN A 149 9.23 -4.48 5.76
C ASN A 149 9.14 -4.66 4.24
N GLU A 150 8.41 -5.67 3.76
CA GLU A 150 8.23 -5.91 2.33
C GLU A 150 7.35 -4.84 1.67
N GLN A 151 6.32 -4.32 2.36
CA GLN A 151 5.53 -3.17 1.90
C GLN A 151 6.43 -1.94 1.68
N VAL A 152 7.30 -1.63 2.64
CA VAL A 152 8.28 -0.56 2.51
C VAL A 152 9.26 -0.83 1.37
N GLY A 153 9.73 -2.07 1.20
CA GLY A 153 10.61 -2.44 0.09
C GLY A 153 9.95 -2.30 -1.29
N PHE A 154 8.65 -2.57 -1.40
CA PHE A 154 7.88 -2.32 -2.62
C PHE A 154 7.72 -0.80 -2.88
N LEU A 155 7.36 -0.04 -1.85
CA LEU A 155 7.20 1.42 -1.95
C LEU A 155 8.53 2.12 -2.24
N ASP A 156 9.63 1.63 -1.70
CA ASP A 156 10.98 2.13 -1.98
C ASP A 156 11.25 2.11 -3.49
N LYS A 157 11.02 0.95 -4.13
CA LYS A 157 11.15 0.80 -5.58
C LYS A 157 10.14 1.66 -6.36
N LEU A 158 8.91 1.82 -5.87
CA LEU A 158 7.91 2.67 -6.53
C LEU A 158 8.33 4.15 -6.56
N TYR A 159 8.85 4.66 -5.45
CA TYR A 159 9.22 6.08 -5.35
C TYR A 159 10.60 6.39 -5.94
N THR A 160 11.47 5.39 -6.12
CA THR A 160 12.74 5.48 -6.85
C THR A 160 12.66 5.11 -8.33
N ASP A 161 11.44 4.95 -8.86
CA ASP A 161 11.19 4.54 -10.25
C ASP A 161 11.95 3.25 -10.67
N SER A 162 12.16 2.34 -9.72
CA SER A 162 12.96 1.10 -9.89
C SER A 162 12.11 -0.17 -10.00
N LEU A 163 10.77 -0.04 -10.05
CA LEU A 163 9.90 -1.15 -10.42
C LEU A 163 9.98 -1.43 -11.93
N PRO A 164 9.66 -2.65 -12.39
CA PRO A 164 9.64 -3.02 -13.81
C PRO A 164 8.38 -2.48 -14.53
N PHE A 165 8.06 -1.21 -14.31
CA PHE A 165 6.91 -0.51 -14.88
C PHE A 165 7.35 0.78 -15.53
N SER A 166 6.56 1.30 -16.47
CA SER A 166 6.86 2.61 -17.05
C SER A 166 6.77 3.72 -15.99
N LYS A 167 7.67 4.71 -16.10
CA LYS A 167 7.65 5.89 -15.22
C LYS A 167 6.28 6.58 -15.21
N ARG A 168 5.62 6.69 -16.37
CA ARG A 168 4.26 7.22 -16.50
C ARG A 168 3.28 6.48 -15.58
N ASN A 169 3.28 5.15 -15.60
CA ASN A 169 2.35 4.34 -14.82
C ASN A 169 2.62 4.47 -13.31
N MET A 170 3.90 4.51 -12.91
CA MET A 170 4.28 4.77 -11.53
C MET A 170 3.84 6.16 -11.06
N ASP A 171 4.03 7.20 -11.88
CA ASP A 171 3.64 8.58 -11.55
C ASP A 171 2.11 8.72 -11.45
N ILE A 172 1.34 8.05 -12.31
CA ILE A 172 -0.11 7.94 -12.19
C ILE A 172 -0.50 7.34 -10.83
N VAL A 173 0.09 6.20 -10.47
CA VAL A 173 -0.27 5.50 -9.22
C VAL A 173 0.11 6.33 -7.99
N LYS A 174 1.30 6.95 -7.97
CA LYS A 174 1.72 7.88 -6.91
C LYS A 174 0.71 9.02 -6.74
N LYS A 175 0.23 9.61 -7.84
CA LYS A 175 -0.73 10.72 -7.84
C LYS A 175 -2.10 10.32 -7.28
N ILE A 176 -2.64 9.16 -7.67
CA ILE A 176 -4.00 8.76 -7.24
C ILE A 176 -4.08 8.28 -5.79
N ILE A 177 -2.94 7.99 -5.15
CA ILE A 177 -2.89 7.62 -3.73
C ILE A 177 -2.58 8.81 -2.79
N ILE A 178 -2.44 10.03 -3.31
CA ILE A 178 -2.37 11.24 -2.49
C ILE A 178 -3.65 11.35 -1.66
N GLN A 179 -3.50 11.44 -0.35
CA GLN A 179 -4.61 11.57 0.60
C GLN A 179 -4.87 13.02 0.96
N ASP A 180 -3.80 13.78 1.22
CA ASP A 180 -3.89 15.13 1.74
C ASP A 180 -2.61 15.93 1.49
N THR A 181 -2.71 17.25 1.62
CA THR A 181 -1.58 18.17 1.78
C THR A 181 -1.65 18.74 3.18
N LEU A 182 -0.65 18.44 4.01
CA LEU A 182 -0.59 18.88 5.41
C LEU A 182 -0.33 20.39 5.50
N GLU A 183 -0.60 20.99 6.67
CA GLU A 183 -0.50 22.44 6.90
C GLU A 183 0.88 23.04 6.57
N ASN A 184 1.94 22.27 6.75
CA ASN A 184 3.31 22.64 6.41
C ASN A 184 3.66 22.45 4.91
N GLY A 185 2.69 22.06 4.08
CA GLY A 185 2.86 21.79 2.65
C GLY A 185 3.32 20.37 2.30
N ALA A 186 3.47 19.47 3.29
CA ALA A 186 3.87 18.10 3.02
C ALA A 186 2.76 17.31 2.32
N ILE A 187 3.10 16.57 1.27
CA ILE A 187 2.18 15.68 0.56
C ILE A 187 2.11 14.35 1.33
N PHE A 188 0.93 14.01 1.85
CA PHE A 188 0.67 12.76 2.54
C PHE A 188 -0.07 11.80 1.62
N SER A 189 0.58 10.68 1.28
CA SER A 189 0.07 9.71 0.33
C SER A 189 -0.02 8.33 0.97
N GLY A 190 -0.98 7.52 0.55
CA GLY A 190 -1.03 6.14 0.97
C GLY A 190 -2.34 5.44 0.68
N LYS A 191 -2.35 4.14 0.98
CA LYS A 191 -3.51 3.27 0.82
C LYS A 191 -3.80 2.52 2.12
N THR A 192 -5.07 2.57 2.52
CA THR A 192 -5.61 1.77 3.62
C THR A 192 -5.91 0.34 3.17
N GLY A 193 -5.76 -0.61 4.09
CA GLY A 193 -6.24 -1.99 3.97
C GLY A 193 -6.93 -2.44 5.25
N SER A 194 -7.98 -3.24 5.14
CA SER A 194 -8.61 -3.88 6.29
C SER A 194 -9.03 -5.29 5.92
N ASN A 195 -8.91 -6.22 6.88
CA ASN A 195 -9.58 -7.52 6.82
C ASN A 195 -10.52 -7.65 8.03
N GLY A 196 -11.82 -7.54 7.78
CA GLY A 196 -12.80 -7.46 8.86
C GLY A 196 -12.46 -6.36 9.86
N SER A 197 -12.49 -6.72 11.15
CA SER A 197 -12.15 -5.84 12.27
C SER A 197 -10.93 -6.33 13.05
N ASP A 198 -10.06 -7.14 12.44
CA ASP A 198 -8.93 -7.77 13.16
C ASP A 198 -7.55 -7.38 12.60
N LEU A 199 -7.52 -6.75 11.41
CA LEU A 199 -6.31 -6.31 10.74
C LEU A 199 -6.54 -4.98 10.04
N GLY A 200 -5.67 -4.01 10.30
CA GLY A 200 -5.62 -2.72 9.64
C GLY A 200 -4.23 -2.44 9.06
N TRP A 201 -4.20 -1.89 7.85
CA TRP A 201 -3.00 -1.43 7.16
C TRP A 201 -3.12 0.03 6.76
N PHE A 202 -2.01 0.74 6.82
CA PHE A 202 -1.80 1.95 6.04
C PHE A 202 -0.36 2.03 5.57
N VAL A 203 -0.17 2.10 4.25
CA VAL A 203 1.14 2.08 3.60
C VAL A 203 1.23 3.25 2.63
N GLY A 204 2.37 3.93 2.56
CA GLY A 204 2.47 5.13 1.75
C GLY A 204 3.76 5.91 1.91
N SER A 205 3.67 7.21 1.66
CA SER A 205 4.80 8.12 1.74
C SER A 205 4.39 9.48 2.30
N VAL A 206 5.40 10.21 2.76
CA VAL A 206 5.29 11.63 3.05
C VAL A 206 6.42 12.34 2.31
N GLN A 207 6.09 13.43 1.63
CA GLN A 207 7.07 14.25 0.94
C GLN A 207 6.95 15.73 1.34
N LEU A 208 8.06 16.32 1.80
CA LEU A 208 8.18 17.75 2.07
C LEU A 208 9.41 18.30 1.33
N GLY A 209 9.18 19.05 0.25
CA GLY A 209 10.27 19.49 -0.63
C GLY A 209 11.05 18.29 -1.21
N SER A 210 12.35 18.24 -0.94
CA SER A 210 13.22 17.11 -1.31
C SER A 210 13.17 15.94 -0.32
N ASN A 211 12.59 16.13 0.87
CA ASN A 211 12.57 15.10 1.89
C ASN A 211 11.47 14.08 1.60
N LEU A 212 11.87 12.84 1.34
CA LEU A 212 10.97 11.73 1.08
C LEU A 212 11.09 10.68 2.18
N TYR A 213 9.93 10.19 2.63
CA TYR A 213 9.80 9.09 3.55
C TYR A 213 8.79 8.10 2.98
N VAL A 214 9.10 6.80 2.99
CA VAL A 214 8.11 5.74 2.73
C VAL A 214 7.90 4.96 4.02
N PHE A 215 6.66 4.53 4.27
CA PHE A 215 6.32 3.85 5.51
C PHE A 215 5.24 2.79 5.31
N ALA A 216 5.17 1.88 6.26
CA ALA A 216 4.09 0.92 6.41
C ALA A 216 3.73 0.75 7.89
N THR A 217 2.44 0.75 8.17
CA THR A 217 1.87 0.49 9.49
C THR A 217 0.85 -0.62 9.37
N ASN A 218 0.94 -1.63 10.23
CA ASN A 218 -0.15 -2.55 10.48
C ASN A 218 -0.51 -2.59 11.96
N ILE A 219 -1.79 -2.86 12.21
CA ILE A 219 -2.35 -3.11 13.53
C ILE A 219 -3.19 -4.38 13.49
N VAL A 220 -3.11 -5.15 14.56
CA VAL A 220 -3.80 -6.43 14.76
C VAL A 220 -4.50 -6.41 16.11
N GLY A 221 -5.75 -6.84 16.14
CA GLY A 221 -6.57 -6.88 17.34
C GLY A 221 -8.00 -6.46 17.07
N GLN A 222 -8.89 -6.70 18.03
CA GLN A 222 -10.31 -6.42 17.87
C GLN A 222 -10.58 -4.95 17.58
N GLY A 223 -11.33 -4.68 16.52
CA GLY A 223 -11.61 -3.34 16.03
C GLY A 223 -10.48 -2.71 15.23
N ALA A 224 -9.43 -3.44 14.84
CA ALA A 224 -8.39 -2.93 13.96
C ALA A 224 -8.93 -2.67 12.55
N ASP A 225 -8.56 -1.53 11.97
CA ASP A 225 -8.89 -1.17 10.59
C ASP A 225 -7.84 -0.23 9.99
N GLY A 226 -7.85 -0.08 8.66
CA GLY A 226 -6.91 0.78 7.96
C GLY A 226 -7.05 2.27 8.27
N MET A 227 -8.19 2.75 8.75
CA MET A 227 -8.36 4.16 9.14
C MET A 227 -7.66 4.45 10.46
N LYS A 228 -7.72 3.53 11.42
CA LYS A 228 -6.93 3.58 12.67
C LYS A 228 -5.44 3.47 12.36
N ALA A 229 -5.03 2.54 11.49
CA ALA A 229 -3.63 2.46 11.03
C ALA A 229 -3.15 3.76 10.38
N ARG A 230 -4.00 4.41 9.55
CA ARG A 230 -3.71 5.73 8.96
C ARG A 230 -3.52 6.80 10.01
N LYS A 231 -4.42 6.86 11.00
CA LYS A 231 -4.33 7.83 12.11
C LYS A 231 -3.03 7.66 12.90
N ILE A 232 -2.71 6.43 13.30
CA ILE A 232 -1.47 6.09 14.02
C ILE A 232 -0.24 6.53 13.21
N SER A 233 -0.22 6.21 11.92
CA SER A 233 0.89 6.60 11.03
C SER A 233 1.11 8.11 11.01
N LEU A 234 0.02 8.89 10.89
CA LEU A 234 0.10 10.34 10.86
C LEU A 234 0.59 10.92 12.20
N GLU A 235 0.14 10.36 13.33
CA GLU A 235 0.56 10.78 14.67
C GLU A 235 2.04 10.49 14.94
N ILE A 236 2.53 9.30 14.55
CA ILE A 236 3.95 8.95 14.63
C ILE A 236 4.79 9.88 13.75
N ILE A 237 4.41 10.08 12.49
CA ILE A 237 5.16 10.93 11.57
C ILE A 237 5.24 12.38 12.11
N LYS A 238 4.14 12.92 12.65
CA LYS A 238 4.13 14.24 13.28
C LYS A 238 5.03 14.31 14.51
N SER A 239 5.12 13.25 15.32
CA SER A 239 5.94 13.23 16.53
C SER A 239 7.44 13.17 16.25
N MET A 240 7.82 12.58 15.11
CA MET A 240 9.22 12.50 14.66
C MET A 240 9.80 13.86 14.25
N LYS A 241 8.99 14.91 14.10
CA LYS A 241 9.40 16.25 13.63
C LYS A 241 10.17 16.21 12.30
N ILE A 242 9.86 15.23 11.46
CA ILE A 242 10.35 15.11 10.08
C ILE A 242 9.49 15.91 9.09
N LEU A 243 8.45 16.56 9.60
CA LEU A 243 7.50 17.44 8.93
C LEU A 243 7.43 18.78 9.66
#